data_AF-A0A2C6DPM4-F1
#
_entry.id   AF-A0A2C6DPM4-F1
#
_cell.length_a   1.000
_cell.length_b   1.000
_cell.length_c   1.000
_cell.angle_alpha   90.00
_cell.angle_beta   90.00
_cell.angle_gamma   90.00
#
_symmetry.space_group_name_H-M   'P 1'
#
loop_
_entity.id
_entity.type
_entity.pdbx_description
1 polymer ?
#
loop_
_entity_poly.entity_id
_entity_poly.type
_entity_poly.pdbx_seq_one_letter_code
_entity_poly.pdbx_strand_id
1 'polypeptide(L)'
;MNWTLSHDKSWPFLEKNYSWVADMQGVEQDPVYHAEGDVAEHTQRVLQALIALPEYARLGPLEQEILWAAALLHDVEKRSTTRVDPDGKITSPGHAKRGELTVRQLLFKQVPAPFDIRESIAALVRYHGLPLWIMEKPDPQKALFSASLRVDTGLLAVLAKADVLGRECSDSQELLSRIELFELYCREQSCWRQARVFNSGEALFKYFSTEGGALDYQPYDDYKSKVTLLCGLSGMGKDRYIQRFHPTTAVISLDDIRREYKIKPDDKTGNGRVVQQAKELARIKLRKGEDFVWNATNITGQMRQQLVNLFVSYHAWVKIVYIEVPYARWRIQNSGREYAVPEKVLDRMLSKLELPTQDEAHSVVYHIEESVTY
;
A
#
# COMPACT_ATOMS: atom_id res chain seq x y z
N MET A 1 8.98 1.79 -20.70
CA MET A 1 9.23 3.13 -20.10
C MET A 1 10.44 3.00 -19.19
N ASN A 2 11.46 3.84 -19.36
CA ASN A 2 12.62 3.87 -18.47
C ASN A 2 12.40 4.96 -17.42
N TRP A 3 11.53 4.69 -16.45
CA TRP A 3 11.41 5.57 -15.28
C TRP A 3 12.71 5.48 -14.47
N THR A 4 13.15 6.60 -13.89
CA THR A 4 14.24 6.66 -12.92
C THR A 4 13.92 7.67 -11.84
N LEU A 5 14.31 7.36 -10.59
CA LEU A 5 14.14 8.25 -9.46
C LEU A 5 15.04 9.49 -9.60
N SER A 6 16.30 9.26 -9.98
CA SER A 6 17.31 10.29 -10.19
C SER A 6 18.40 9.79 -11.13
N HIS A 7 18.78 10.63 -12.09
CA HIS A 7 19.91 10.37 -12.98
C HIS A 7 21.26 10.46 -12.24
N ASP A 8 21.38 11.36 -11.27
CA ASP A 8 22.53 11.45 -10.38
C ASP A 8 22.21 10.75 -9.06
N LYS A 9 22.91 9.63 -8.82
CA LYS A 9 22.73 8.75 -7.66
C LYS A 9 23.77 8.99 -6.56
N SER A 10 24.60 10.04 -6.68
CA SER A 10 25.58 10.38 -5.65
C SER A 10 24.88 10.92 -4.40
N TRP A 11 25.34 10.49 -3.22
CA TRP A 11 24.73 10.92 -1.95
C TRP A 11 24.65 12.45 -1.79
N PRO A 12 25.70 13.25 -2.07
CA PRO A 12 25.63 14.70 -1.95
C PRO A 12 24.58 15.34 -2.86
N PHE A 13 24.36 14.78 -4.05
CA PHE A 13 23.29 15.24 -4.94
C PHE A 13 21.92 14.89 -4.35
N LEU A 14 21.74 13.65 -3.89
CA LEU A 14 20.47 13.18 -3.33
C LEU A 14 20.09 13.98 -2.08
N GLU A 15 21.01 14.14 -1.14
CA GLU A 15 20.83 14.90 0.10
C GLU A 15 20.43 16.35 -0.19
N LYS A 16 21.08 16.99 -1.17
CA LYS A 16 20.79 18.38 -1.55
C LYS A 16 19.43 18.56 -2.21
N ASN A 17 19.01 17.62 -3.05
CA ASN A 17 17.81 17.78 -3.90
C ASN A 17 16.56 17.16 -3.28
N TYR A 18 16.71 16.21 -2.37
CA TYR A 18 15.61 15.51 -1.72
C TYR A 18 15.68 15.71 -0.22
N SER A 19 14.83 16.59 0.32
CA SER A 19 14.79 16.87 1.76
C SER A 19 14.61 15.58 2.58
N TRP A 20 13.90 14.59 2.03
CA TRP A 20 13.67 13.33 2.71
C TRP A 20 14.90 12.42 2.82
N VAL A 21 15.92 12.65 1.99
CA VAL A 21 17.25 12.04 2.15
C VAL A 21 18.02 12.76 3.25
N ALA A 22 18.04 14.10 3.22
CA ALA A 22 18.69 14.91 4.26
C ALA A 22 18.11 14.65 5.66
N ASP A 23 16.80 14.45 5.77
CA ASP A 23 16.14 14.16 7.05
C ASP A 23 16.57 12.83 7.70
N MET A 24 17.28 11.95 6.99
CA MET A 24 17.84 10.71 7.57
C MET A 24 19.14 10.95 8.35
N GLN A 25 19.82 12.07 8.10
CA GLN A 25 21.07 12.42 8.76
C GLN A 25 20.82 12.65 10.27
N GLY A 26 21.65 12.04 11.10
CA GLY A 26 21.57 12.15 12.56
C GLY A 26 20.41 11.39 13.20
N VAL A 27 19.63 10.62 12.44
CA VAL A 27 18.59 9.74 13.01
C VAL A 27 19.28 8.55 13.66
N GLU A 28 19.29 8.53 14.99
CA GLU A 28 19.98 7.52 15.78
C GLU A 28 19.45 6.10 15.51
N GLN A 29 20.35 5.12 15.59
CA GLN A 29 20.04 3.70 15.50
C GLN A 29 20.64 2.94 16.69
N ASP A 30 20.12 1.76 16.97
CA ASP A 30 20.63 0.92 18.05
C ASP A 30 22.05 0.44 17.72
N PRO A 31 23.08 0.82 18.49
CA PRO A 31 24.48 0.54 18.16
C PRO A 31 24.84 -0.95 18.21
N VAL A 32 23.98 -1.80 18.78
CA VAL A 32 24.18 -3.25 18.76
C VAL A 32 23.91 -3.83 17.37
N TYR A 33 22.90 -3.30 16.67
CA TYR A 33 22.48 -3.78 15.35
C TYR A 33 22.98 -2.89 14.21
N HIS A 34 23.36 -1.66 14.53
CA HIS A 34 23.76 -0.61 13.61
C HIS A 34 25.01 0.11 14.12
N ALA A 35 26.12 -0.62 14.28
CA ALA A 35 27.38 -0.01 14.73
C ALA A 35 27.95 0.97 13.69
N GLU A 36 27.48 0.90 12.44
CA GLU A 36 27.86 1.81 11.38
C GLU A 36 27.47 3.26 11.61
N GLY A 37 26.40 3.54 12.37
CA GLY A 37 25.96 4.91 12.65
C GLY A 37 24.49 5.16 12.35
N ASP A 38 24.20 6.37 11.85
CA ASP A 38 22.83 6.85 11.64
C ASP A 38 22.15 6.20 10.42
N VAL A 39 20.86 6.50 10.25
CA VAL A 39 20.06 5.96 9.13
C VAL A 39 20.61 6.35 7.75
N ALA A 40 21.22 7.53 7.61
CA ALA A 40 21.82 7.98 6.36
C ALA A 40 23.08 7.19 6.02
N GLU A 41 23.95 6.94 6.99
CA GLU A 41 25.15 6.11 6.82
C GLU A 41 24.77 4.66 6.49
N HIS A 42 23.83 4.08 7.23
CA HIS A 42 23.29 2.74 6.93
C HIS A 42 22.75 2.65 5.50
N THR A 43 21.88 3.60 5.11
CA THR A 43 21.29 3.60 3.77
C THR A 43 22.35 3.67 2.66
N GLN A 44 23.41 4.45 2.83
CA GLN A 44 24.52 4.50 1.87
C GLN A 44 25.23 3.15 1.74
N ARG A 45 25.49 2.47 2.86
CA ARG A 45 26.12 1.14 2.89
C ARG A 45 25.22 0.08 2.25
N VAL A 46 23.91 0.13 2.50
CA VAL A 46 22.92 -0.73 1.83
C VAL A 46 22.94 -0.52 0.31
N LEU A 47 22.99 0.72 -0.17
CA LEU A 47 23.06 1.01 -1.61
C LEU A 47 24.36 0.48 -2.24
N GLN A 48 25.50 0.62 -1.55
CA GLN A 48 26.77 0.06 -2.01
C GLN A 48 26.73 -1.47 -2.06
N ALA A 49 26.22 -2.11 -1.00
CA ALA A 49 26.05 -3.56 -0.94
C ALA A 49 25.12 -4.06 -2.06
N LEU A 50 23.99 -3.38 -2.28
CA LEU A 50 23.03 -3.71 -3.33
C LEU A 50 23.69 -3.72 -4.72
N ILE A 51 24.45 -2.68 -5.05
CA ILE A 51 25.12 -2.54 -6.36
C ILE A 51 26.18 -3.66 -6.55
N ALA A 52 26.80 -4.12 -5.47
CA ALA A 52 27.79 -5.19 -5.51
C ALA A 52 27.18 -6.61 -5.62
N LEU A 53 25.86 -6.77 -5.39
CA LEU A 53 25.22 -8.09 -5.45
C LEU A 53 25.13 -8.63 -6.88
N PRO A 54 25.59 -9.88 -7.14
CA PRO A 54 25.42 -10.54 -8.43
C PRO A 54 23.94 -10.66 -8.85
N GLU A 55 23.04 -10.83 -7.89
CA GLU A 55 21.59 -10.90 -8.11
C GLU A 55 21.06 -9.59 -8.69
N TYR A 56 21.52 -8.44 -8.16
CA TYR A 56 21.16 -7.11 -8.66
C TYR A 56 21.67 -6.87 -10.09
N ALA A 57 22.91 -7.27 -10.37
CA ALA A 57 23.52 -7.12 -11.69
C ALA A 57 22.80 -7.92 -12.79
N ARG A 58 22.09 -9.01 -12.43
CA ARG A 58 21.30 -9.84 -13.35
C ARG A 58 19.90 -9.32 -13.64
N LEU A 59 19.40 -8.38 -12.85
CA LEU A 59 18.06 -7.80 -13.02
C LEU A 59 17.99 -6.92 -14.29
N GLY A 60 16.78 -6.78 -14.84
CA GLY A 60 16.55 -5.83 -15.92
C GLY A 60 16.73 -4.37 -15.44
N PRO A 61 17.03 -3.40 -16.33
CA PRO A 61 17.28 -2.01 -15.93
C PRO A 61 16.17 -1.37 -15.10
N LEU A 62 14.91 -1.70 -15.40
CA LEU A 62 13.76 -1.19 -14.64
C LEU A 62 13.68 -1.79 -13.22
N GLU A 63 13.93 -3.10 -13.09
CA GLU A 63 13.94 -3.77 -11.78
C GLU A 63 15.11 -3.27 -10.91
N GLN A 64 16.27 -3.05 -11.54
CA GLN A 64 17.41 -2.41 -10.87
C GLN A 64 17.04 -1.04 -10.32
N GLU A 65 16.29 -0.25 -11.08
CA GLU A 65 15.84 1.07 -10.64
C GLU A 65 14.80 1.01 -9.52
N ILE A 66 13.80 0.13 -9.65
CA ILE A 66 12.79 -0.13 -8.60
C ILE A 66 13.48 -0.52 -7.30
N LEU A 67 14.41 -1.47 -7.36
CA LEU A 67 15.08 -2.01 -6.19
C LEU A 67 16.05 -0.99 -5.56
N TRP A 68 16.75 -0.21 -6.38
CA TRP A 68 17.60 0.88 -5.90
C TRP A 68 16.78 1.98 -5.20
N ALA A 69 15.65 2.39 -5.79
CA ALA A 69 14.75 3.36 -5.17
C ALA A 69 14.15 2.81 -3.85
N ALA A 70 13.78 1.52 -3.81
CA ALA A 70 13.31 0.88 -2.59
C ALA A 70 14.39 0.82 -1.50
N ALA A 71 15.64 0.51 -1.86
CA ALA A 71 16.76 0.51 -0.92
C ALA A 71 17.06 1.91 -0.35
N LEU A 72 17.01 2.96 -1.17
CA LEU A 72 17.15 4.34 -0.70
C LEU A 72 16.02 4.75 0.28
N LEU A 73 14.82 4.17 0.12
CA LEU A 73 13.62 4.56 0.88
C LEU A 73 13.22 3.58 2.00
N HIS A 74 13.89 2.43 2.15
CA HIS A 74 13.42 1.32 3.01
C HIS A 74 13.20 1.76 4.47
N ASP A 75 14.09 2.62 4.96
CA ASP A 75 14.11 3.14 6.32
C ASP A 75 13.81 4.64 6.42
N VAL A 76 13.32 5.28 5.35
CA VAL A 76 13.14 6.74 5.29
C VAL A 76 12.27 7.30 6.42
N GLU A 77 11.31 6.53 6.94
CA GLU A 77 10.43 6.97 8.03
C GLU A 77 10.93 6.63 9.43
N LYS A 78 12.12 6.05 9.58
CA LYS A 78 12.82 6.06 10.89
C LYS A 78 12.93 7.50 11.41
N ARG A 79 13.23 8.48 10.53
CA ARG A 79 13.25 9.93 10.85
C ARG A 79 12.04 10.48 11.63
N SER A 80 10.88 9.84 11.53
CA SER A 80 9.64 10.31 12.17
C SER A 80 9.04 9.31 13.17
N THR A 81 9.67 8.14 13.33
CA THR A 81 9.20 7.04 14.18
C THR A 81 10.23 6.53 15.18
N THR A 82 11.51 6.88 15.00
CA THR A 82 12.58 6.59 15.95
C THR A 82 12.29 7.27 17.29
N ARG A 83 12.47 6.51 18.36
CA ARG A 83 12.40 6.98 19.74
C ARG A 83 13.40 6.22 20.60
N VAL A 84 13.81 6.85 21.70
CA VAL A 84 14.61 6.21 22.75
C VAL A 84 13.66 5.77 23.85
N ASP A 85 13.59 4.47 24.10
CA ASP A 85 12.80 3.89 25.19
C ASP A 85 13.49 4.15 26.55
N PRO A 86 12.79 4.07 27.71
CA PRO A 86 13.34 4.44 29.02
C PRO A 86 14.57 3.64 29.47
N ASP A 87 14.77 2.44 28.91
CA ASP A 87 15.92 1.56 29.12
C ASP A 87 17.14 1.94 28.23
N GLY A 88 17.02 3.01 27.43
CA GLY A 88 18.06 3.48 26.51
C GLY A 88 18.02 2.79 25.15
N LYS A 89 17.07 1.88 24.90
CA LYS A 89 16.96 1.17 23.63
C LYS A 89 16.38 2.08 22.55
N ILE A 90 17.00 2.10 21.38
CA ILE A 90 16.53 2.90 20.25
C ILE A 90 15.64 2.02 19.36
N THR A 91 14.38 2.42 19.21
CA THR A 91 13.40 1.67 18.42
C THR A 91 12.67 2.57 17.42
N SER A 92 12.30 2.01 16.28
CA SER A 92 11.55 2.73 15.22
C SER A 92 10.25 1.99 14.88
N PRO A 93 9.29 1.90 15.82
CA PRO A 93 8.08 1.11 15.63
C PRO A 93 7.22 1.66 14.48
N GLY A 94 6.86 0.78 13.54
CA GLY A 94 5.97 1.12 12.43
C GLY A 94 6.60 1.93 11.30
N HIS A 95 7.92 2.15 11.29
CA HIS A 95 8.62 2.87 10.23
C HIS A 95 8.28 2.31 8.84
N ALA A 96 8.25 0.98 8.65
CA ALA A 96 7.93 0.36 7.36
C ALA A 96 6.50 0.67 6.89
N LYS A 97 5.51 0.70 7.80
CA LYS A 97 4.12 1.06 7.45
C LYS A 97 4.03 2.52 7.05
N ARG A 98 4.70 3.40 7.77
CA ARG A 98 4.73 4.83 7.45
C ARG A 98 5.53 5.10 6.17
N GLY A 99 6.62 4.37 5.98
CA GLY A 99 7.48 4.40 4.80
C GLY A 99 6.68 4.13 3.53
N GLU A 100 5.84 3.10 3.52
CA GLU A 100 4.92 2.82 2.41
C GLU A 100 4.07 4.05 2.03
N LEU A 101 3.47 4.73 3.01
CA LEU A 101 2.65 5.92 2.79
C LEU A 101 3.47 7.09 2.26
N THR A 102 4.70 7.28 2.78
CA THR A 102 5.61 8.32 2.32
C THR A 102 6.08 8.07 0.90
N VAL A 103 6.51 6.85 0.56
CA VAL A 103 6.91 6.47 -0.80
C VAL A 103 5.79 6.76 -1.79
N ARG A 104 4.56 6.33 -1.49
CA ARG A 104 3.41 6.59 -2.35
C ARG A 104 3.18 8.08 -2.58
N GLN A 105 3.32 8.91 -1.54
CA GLN A 105 3.20 10.36 -1.67
C GLN A 105 4.30 10.98 -2.52
N LEU A 106 5.57 10.62 -2.25
CA LEU A 106 6.74 11.15 -2.95
C LEU A 106 6.67 10.82 -4.44
N LEU A 107 6.42 9.55 -4.77
CA LEU A 107 6.37 9.04 -6.12
C LEU A 107 5.07 9.36 -6.87
N PHE A 108 4.06 9.89 -6.19
CA PHE A 108 2.87 10.44 -6.84
C PHE A 108 3.02 11.94 -7.13
N LYS A 109 3.62 12.69 -6.21
CA LYS A 109 3.66 14.16 -6.23
C LYS A 109 4.98 14.76 -6.72
N GLN A 110 6.11 14.29 -6.19
CA GLN A 110 7.42 14.94 -6.34
C GLN A 110 8.24 14.33 -7.48
N VAL A 111 8.26 13.00 -7.56
CA VAL A 111 8.93 12.24 -8.63
C VAL A 111 7.90 11.28 -9.24
N PRO A 112 6.95 11.77 -10.06
CA PRO A 112 5.86 10.96 -10.57
C PRO A 112 6.35 9.68 -11.24
N ALA A 113 5.97 8.54 -10.67
CA ALA A 113 6.22 7.21 -11.21
C ALA A 113 4.92 6.62 -11.76
N PRO A 114 4.99 5.78 -12.82
CA PRO A 114 3.86 4.93 -13.22
C PRO A 114 3.32 4.12 -12.03
N PHE A 115 2.01 3.84 -12.04
CA PHE A 115 1.31 3.24 -10.89
C PHE A 115 1.97 1.94 -10.43
N ASP A 116 2.24 1.01 -11.35
CA ASP A 116 2.81 -0.31 -11.02
C ASP A 116 4.22 -0.19 -10.42
N ILE A 117 5.04 0.74 -10.94
CA ILE A 117 6.38 1.02 -10.44
C ILE A 117 6.30 1.59 -9.02
N ARG A 118 5.43 2.60 -8.82
CA ARG A 118 5.23 3.23 -7.52
C ARG A 118 4.81 2.23 -6.45
N GLU A 119 3.82 1.40 -6.76
CA GLU A 119 3.29 0.44 -5.79
C GLU A 119 4.26 -0.72 -5.54
N SER A 120 5.08 -1.10 -6.54
CA SER A 120 6.18 -2.05 -6.34
C SER A 120 7.21 -1.52 -5.32
N ILE A 121 7.64 -0.27 -5.46
CA ILE A 121 8.59 0.36 -4.52
C ILE A 121 7.94 0.50 -3.14
N ALA A 122 6.70 0.97 -3.06
CA ALA A 122 5.98 1.11 -1.80
C ALA A 122 5.84 -0.25 -1.07
N ALA A 123 5.54 -1.33 -1.80
CA ALA A 123 5.44 -2.66 -1.24
C ALA A 123 6.80 -3.20 -0.77
N LEU A 124 7.88 -2.99 -1.53
CA LEU A 124 9.24 -3.35 -1.09
C LEU A 124 9.60 -2.65 0.23
N VAL A 125 9.37 -1.34 0.33
CA VAL A 125 9.58 -0.58 1.58
C VAL A 125 8.67 -1.09 2.70
N ARG A 126 7.42 -1.44 2.42
CA ARG A 126 6.48 -1.95 3.44
C ARG A 126 6.94 -3.26 4.07
N TYR A 127 7.50 -4.14 3.25
CA TYR A 127 7.81 -5.53 3.60
C TYR A 127 9.30 -5.81 3.76
N HIS A 128 10.20 -4.83 3.66
CA HIS A 128 11.66 -5.04 3.64
C HIS A 128 12.19 -5.95 4.77
N GLY A 129 11.60 -5.89 5.97
CA GLY A 129 11.96 -6.76 7.09
C GLY A 129 11.32 -8.15 7.10
N LEU A 130 10.32 -8.42 6.25
CA LEU A 130 9.59 -9.69 6.22
C LEU A 130 10.51 -10.91 6.01
N PRO A 131 11.52 -10.89 5.12
CA PRO A 131 12.42 -12.04 4.94
C PRO A 131 13.14 -12.47 6.23
N LEU A 132 13.46 -11.53 7.12
CA LEU A 132 14.15 -11.81 8.38
C LEU A 132 13.23 -12.41 9.45
N TRP A 133 11.94 -12.10 9.40
CA TRP A 133 11.00 -12.32 10.52
C TRP A 133 9.76 -13.13 10.12
N ILE A 134 9.73 -13.73 8.92
CA ILE A 134 8.54 -14.45 8.43
C ILE A 134 8.17 -15.62 9.35
N MET A 135 9.17 -16.37 9.83
CA MET A 135 8.96 -17.56 10.67
C MET A 135 8.53 -17.21 12.09
N GLU A 136 8.69 -15.95 12.49
CA GLU A 136 8.24 -15.44 13.80
C GLU A 136 6.80 -14.90 13.73
N LYS A 137 6.16 -14.90 12.55
CA LYS A 137 4.76 -14.50 12.43
C LYS A 137 3.86 -15.58 13.05
N PRO A 138 2.72 -15.20 13.66
CA PRO A 138 1.74 -16.17 14.15
C PRO A 138 1.22 -17.12 13.06
N ASP A 139 1.10 -16.61 11.84
CA ASP A 139 0.75 -17.37 10.64
C ASP A 139 1.70 -16.97 9.50
N PRO A 140 2.86 -17.64 9.37
CA PRO A 140 3.85 -17.35 8.33
C PRO A 140 3.28 -17.51 6.92
N GLN A 141 2.42 -18.50 6.70
CA GLN A 141 1.86 -18.78 5.38
C GLN A 141 0.94 -17.64 4.93
N LYS A 142 0.00 -17.24 5.78
CA LYS A 142 -0.92 -16.14 5.48
C LYS A 142 -0.19 -14.81 5.33
N ALA A 143 0.83 -14.55 6.15
CA ALA A 143 1.68 -13.37 6.02
C ALA A 143 2.44 -13.35 4.68
N LEU A 144 3.00 -14.50 4.28
CA LEU A 144 3.70 -14.64 3.00
C LEU A 144 2.74 -14.47 1.81
N PHE A 145 1.57 -15.08 1.84
CA PHE A 145 0.59 -14.93 0.75
C PHE A 145 0.12 -13.49 0.62
N SER A 146 -0.24 -12.82 1.71
CA SER A 146 -0.63 -11.41 1.69
C SER A 146 0.48 -10.53 1.10
N ALA A 147 1.76 -10.79 1.46
CA ALA A 147 2.89 -10.08 0.88
C ALA A 147 3.05 -10.39 -0.61
N SER A 148 3.00 -11.66 -1.02
CA SER A 148 3.19 -12.08 -2.42
C SER A 148 2.17 -11.48 -3.39
N LEU A 149 0.96 -11.15 -2.91
CA LEU A 149 -0.07 -10.46 -3.70
C LEU A 149 0.29 -8.99 -4.01
N ARG A 150 1.36 -8.46 -3.41
CA ARG A 150 1.76 -7.05 -3.46
C ARG A 150 3.20 -6.82 -3.88
N VAL A 151 4.09 -7.77 -3.57
CA VAL A 151 5.54 -7.61 -3.80
C VAL A 151 6.13 -8.86 -4.43
N ASP A 152 7.06 -8.63 -5.35
CA ASP A 152 7.95 -9.68 -5.84
C ASP A 152 8.88 -10.13 -4.71
N THR A 153 8.67 -11.35 -4.22
CA THR A 153 9.40 -11.93 -3.08
C THR A 153 10.89 -12.12 -3.37
N GLY A 154 11.30 -12.24 -4.64
CA GLY A 154 12.72 -12.32 -5.00
C GLY A 154 13.41 -10.96 -4.94
N LEU A 155 12.76 -9.89 -5.44
CA LEU A 155 13.27 -8.53 -5.22
C LEU A 155 13.35 -8.21 -3.73
N LEU A 156 12.35 -8.65 -2.96
CA LEU A 156 12.31 -8.46 -1.52
C LEU A 156 13.48 -9.18 -0.81
N ALA A 157 13.83 -10.39 -1.24
CA ALA A 157 14.97 -11.12 -0.70
C ALA A 157 16.30 -10.41 -1.02
N VAL A 158 16.46 -9.88 -2.24
CA VAL A 158 17.66 -9.10 -2.61
C VAL A 158 17.75 -7.80 -1.80
N LEU A 159 16.64 -7.11 -1.59
CA LEU A 159 16.58 -5.92 -0.73
C LEU A 159 17.02 -6.24 0.70
N ALA A 160 16.44 -7.29 1.31
CA ALA A 160 16.79 -7.71 2.67
C ALA A 160 18.26 -8.14 2.76
N LYS A 161 18.80 -8.79 1.73
CA LYS A 161 20.21 -9.19 1.68
C LYS A 161 21.13 -7.96 1.64
N ALA A 162 20.80 -6.96 0.82
CA ALA A 162 21.54 -5.70 0.80
C ALA A 162 21.45 -4.95 2.14
N ASP A 163 20.26 -4.95 2.77
CA ASP A 163 20.05 -4.36 4.10
C ASP A 163 20.96 -5.01 5.16
N VAL A 164 20.98 -6.35 5.24
CA VAL A 164 21.86 -7.07 6.17
C VAL A 164 23.34 -6.82 5.89
N LEU A 165 23.75 -6.81 4.62
CA LEU A 165 25.15 -6.57 4.23
C LEU A 165 25.60 -5.12 4.44
N GLY A 166 24.67 -4.17 4.57
CA GLY A 166 24.96 -2.77 4.89
C GLY A 166 25.23 -2.51 6.37
N ARG A 167 24.92 -3.46 7.26
CA ARG A 167 25.05 -3.34 8.72
C ARG A 167 26.44 -3.75 9.20
N GLU A 168 26.92 -3.08 10.25
CA GLU A 168 28.00 -3.59 11.08
C GLU A 168 27.42 -4.23 12.35
N CYS A 169 27.22 -5.55 12.31
CA CYS A 169 26.67 -6.32 13.42
C CYS A 169 27.24 -7.75 13.49
N SER A 170 27.23 -8.35 14.68
CA SER A 170 27.79 -9.69 14.93
C SER A 170 26.90 -10.85 14.46
N ASP A 171 25.62 -10.59 14.20
CA ASP A 171 24.59 -11.57 13.83
C ASP A 171 24.31 -11.66 12.31
N SER A 172 25.10 -10.97 11.49
CA SER A 172 24.91 -10.90 10.03
C SER A 172 24.78 -12.28 9.35
N GLN A 173 25.57 -13.28 9.77
CA GLN A 173 25.49 -14.64 9.23
C GLN A 173 24.16 -15.33 9.55
N GLU A 174 23.62 -15.13 10.75
CA GLU A 174 22.31 -15.65 11.12
C GLU A 174 21.20 -15.00 10.28
N LEU A 175 21.24 -13.67 10.15
CA LEU A 175 20.28 -12.92 9.35
C LEU A 175 20.28 -13.34 7.88
N LEU A 176 21.46 -13.57 7.28
CA LEU A 176 21.58 -14.12 5.93
C LEU A 176 20.97 -15.52 5.82
N SER A 177 21.18 -16.38 6.81
CA SER A 177 20.57 -17.72 6.85
C SER A 177 19.04 -17.67 6.91
N ARG A 178 18.47 -16.67 7.60
CA ARG A 178 17.02 -16.43 7.62
C ARG A 178 16.48 -16.03 6.24
N ILE A 179 17.23 -15.24 5.47
CA ILE A 179 16.86 -14.88 4.08
C ILE A 179 16.87 -16.11 3.17
N GLU A 180 17.86 -16.99 3.32
CA GLU A 180 17.90 -18.27 2.59
C GLU A 180 16.67 -19.13 2.92
N LEU A 181 16.31 -19.22 4.20
CA LEU A 181 15.09 -19.91 4.64
C LEU A 181 13.83 -19.26 4.05
N PHE A 182 13.76 -17.93 4.00
CA PHE A 182 12.65 -17.21 3.37
C PHE A 182 12.52 -17.55 1.88
N GLU A 183 13.63 -17.62 1.13
CA GLU A 183 13.61 -18.03 -0.28
C GLU A 183 13.08 -19.46 -0.43
N LEU A 184 13.60 -20.42 0.35
CA LEU A 184 13.13 -21.80 0.34
C LEU A 184 11.63 -21.89 0.62
N TYR A 185 11.17 -21.15 1.62
CA TYR A 185 9.76 -21.09 1.99
C TYR A 185 8.90 -20.48 0.87
N CYS A 186 9.33 -19.40 0.23
CA CYS A 186 8.63 -18.82 -0.93
C CYS A 186 8.50 -19.81 -2.09
N ARG A 187 9.56 -20.59 -2.36
CA ARG A 187 9.56 -21.60 -3.42
C ARG A 187 8.61 -22.75 -3.09
N GLU A 188 8.66 -23.28 -1.87
CA GLU A 188 7.74 -24.32 -1.39
C GLU A 188 6.27 -23.86 -1.50
N GLN A 189 6.01 -22.61 -1.12
CA GLN A 189 4.68 -22.00 -1.16
C GLN A 189 4.28 -21.48 -2.56
N SER A 190 5.10 -21.73 -3.60
CA SER A 190 4.86 -21.35 -5.00
C SER A 190 4.61 -19.85 -5.22
N CYS A 191 5.30 -19.01 -4.46
CA CYS A 191 5.22 -17.55 -4.52
C CYS A 191 6.60 -16.87 -4.59
N TRP A 192 7.60 -17.56 -5.15
CA TRP A 192 8.90 -16.97 -5.48
C TRP A 192 8.82 -16.20 -6.81
N ARG A 193 9.15 -14.91 -6.82
CA ARG A 193 9.09 -14.01 -8.01
C ARG A 193 7.70 -13.86 -8.64
N GLN A 194 6.66 -14.34 -7.97
CA GLN A 194 5.29 -14.32 -8.44
C GLN A 194 4.33 -14.26 -7.25
N ALA A 195 3.13 -13.71 -7.48
CA ALA A 195 2.07 -13.77 -6.51
C ALA A 195 1.58 -15.21 -6.32
N ARG A 196 1.14 -15.56 -5.09
CA ARG A 196 0.42 -16.81 -4.87
C ARG A 196 -0.86 -16.82 -5.70
N VAL A 197 -1.04 -17.89 -6.48
CA VAL A 197 -2.25 -18.11 -7.27
C VAL A 197 -3.31 -18.80 -6.42
N PHE A 198 -4.55 -18.31 -6.53
CA PHE A 198 -5.75 -18.91 -5.95
C PHE A 198 -6.71 -19.28 -7.08
N ASN A 199 -7.58 -20.26 -6.85
CA ASN A 199 -8.53 -20.75 -7.88
C ASN A 199 -9.52 -19.67 -8.34
N SER A 200 -9.89 -18.75 -7.44
CA SER A 200 -10.74 -17.60 -7.75
C SER A 200 -10.56 -16.49 -6.72
N GLY A 201 -11.12 -15.31 -7.01
CA GLY A 201 -11.13 -14.19 -6.05
C GLY A 201 -11.95 -14.50 -4.79
N GLU A 202 -12.98 -15.33 -4.90
CA GLU A 202 -13.76 -15.85 -3.77
C GLU A 202 -12.93 -16.77 -2.88
N ALA A 203 -12.15 -17.69 -3.47
CA ALA A 203 -11.25 -18.57 -2.71
C ALA A 203 -10.18 -17.77 -1.98
N LEU A 204 -9.59 -16.78 -2.66
CA LEU A 204 -8.64 -15.83 -2.07
C LEU A 204 -9.27 -15.09 -0.88
N PHE A 205 -10.41 -14.44 -1.09
CA PHE A 205 -11.08 -13.69 -0.02
C PHE A 205 -11.48 -14.60 1.15
N LYS A 206 -11.95 -15.82 0.89
CA LYS A 206 -12.32 -16.79 1.92
C LYS A 206 -11.11 -17.22 2.77
N TYR A 207 -9.98 -17.49 2.12
CA TYR A 207 -8.72 -17.84 2.79
C TYR A 207 -8.29 -16.74 3.77
N PHE A 208 -8.36 -15.47 3.36
CA PHE A 208 -7.96 -14.36 4.23
C PHE A 208 -8.99 -14.00 5.30
N SER A 209 -10.27 -14.21 5.05
CA SER A 209 -11.36 -13.89 5.99
C SER A 209 -11.66 -14.97 7.03
N THR A 210 -11.13 -16.19 6.88
CA THR A 210 -11.35 -17.31 7.81
C THR A 210 -10.06 -17.68 8.53
N GLU A 211 -10.14 -18.04 9.82
CA GLU A 211 -9.01 -18.67 10.52
C GLU A 211 -8.84 -20.12 10.06
N GLY A 212 -7.62 -20.52 9.72
CA GLY A 212 -7.33 -21.87 9.22
C GLY A 212 -7.96 -22.21 7.86
N GLY A 213 -8.22 -21.20 7.01
CA GLY A 213 -8.79 -21.41 5.68
C GLY A 213 -7.94 -22.36 4.83
N ALA A 214 -8.57 -23.38 4.25
CA ALA A 214 -7.88 -24.32 3.35
C ALA A 214 -7.64 -23.68 1.97
N LEU A 215 -6.43 -23.86 1.42
CA LEU A 215 -6.02 -23.29 0.14
C LEU A 215 -6.85 -23.76 -1.05
N ASP A 216 -7.25 -25.03 -1.04
CA ASP A 216 -7.97 -25.66 -2.15
C ASP A 216 -9.49 -25.58 -2.01
N TYR A 217 -9.99 -24.92 -0.96
CA TYR A 217 -11.42 -24.79 -0.76
C TYR A 217 -12.02 -23.78 -1.74
N GLN A 218 -12.92 -24.26 -2.60
CA GLN A 218 -13.75 -23.41 -3.43
C GLN A 218 -15.08 -23.15 -2.72
N PRO A 219 -15.38 -21.91 -2.30
CA PRO A 219 -16.65 -21.59 -1.69
C PRO A 219 -17.79 -21.82 -2.69
N TYR A 220 -18.84 -22.50 -2.24
CA TYR A 220 -20.14 -22.46 -2.92
C TYR A 220 -20.98 -21.40 -2.21
N ASP A 221 -21.03 -20.20 -2.78
CA ASP A 221 -21.80 -19.09 -2.23
C ASP A 221 -22.97 -18.72 -3.14
N ASP A 222 -24.17 -18.64 -2.55
CA ASP A 222 -25.39 -18.09 -3.16
C ASP A 222 -25.48 -16.59 -2.86
N TYR A 223 -24.65 -15.80 -3.54
CA TYR A 223 -24.60 -14.36 -3.32
C TYR A 223 -25.94 -13.70 -3.70
N LYS A 224 -26.53 -12.97 -2.76
CA LYS A 224 -27.83 -12.33 -2.92
C LYS A 224 -27.79 -11.01 -3.66
N SER A 225 -26.63 -10.36 -3.71
CA SER A 225 -26.42 -9.06 -4.37
C SER A 225 -24.95 -8.85 -4.69
N LYS A 226 -24.67 -7.92 -5.61
CA LYS A 226 -23.33 -7.45 -5.96
C LYS A 226 -23.16 -6.00 -5.55
N VAL A 227 -22.14 -5.74 -4.74
CA VAL A 227 -21.82 -4.40 -4.24
C VAL A 227 -20.49 -3.93 -4.82
N THR A 228 -20.51 -2.77 -5.47
CA THR A 228 -19.28 -2.10 -5.94
C THR A 228 -18.90 -0.99 -4.96
N LEU A 229 -17.79 -1.18 -4.25
CA LEU A 229 -17.22 -0.21 -3.32
C LEU A 229 -16.16 0.64 -4.02
N LEU A 230 -16.44 1.92 -4.23
CA LEU A 230 -15.45 2.83 -4.82
C LEU A 230 -14.42 3.27 -3.79
N CYS A 231 -13.15 3.32 -4.20
CA CYS A 231 -12.03 3.80 -3.41
C CYS A 231 -11.26 4.84 -4.23
N GLY A 232 -10.96 5.99 -3.66
CA GLY A 232 -10.19 7.03 -4.35
C GLY A 232 -10.40 8.42 -3.75
N LEU A 233 -9.40 9.28 -3.93
CA LEU A 233 -9.43 10.64 -3.39
C LEU A 233 -10.59 11.46 -4.00
N SER A 234 -11.00 12.51 -3.28
CA SER A 234 -12.00 13.44 -3.82
C SER A 234 -11.45 14.10 -5.08
N GLY A 235 -12.25 14.18 -6.14
CA GLY A 235 -11.82 14.75 -7.42
C GLY A 235 -11.09 13.78 -8.37
N MET A 236 -10.96 12.49 -8.03
CA MET A 236 -10.35 11.47 -8.91
C MET A 236 -11.29 10.92 -10.00
N GLY A 237 -12.53 11.41 -10.10
CA GLY A 237 -13.45 10.98 -11.16
C GLY A 237 -14.36 9.78 -10.82
N LYS A 238 -14.60 9.50 -9.54
CA LYS A 238 -15.54 8.45 -9.09
C LYS A 238 -16.92 8.58 -9.75
N ASP A 239 -17.50 9.78 -9.77
CA ASP A 239 -18.83 10.01 -10.35
C ASP A 239 -18.84 9.74 -11.87
N ARG A 240 -17.75 10.10 -12.57
CA ARG A 240 -17.56 9.80 -14.00
C ARG A 240 -17.46 8.29 -14.25
N TYR A 241 -16.76 7.56 -13.38
CA TYR A 241 -16.69 6.11 -13.44
C TYR A 241 -18.08 5.47 -13.28
N ILE A 242 -18.88 5.95 -12.32
CA ILE A 242 -20.26 5.46 -12.11
C ILE A 242 -21.10 5.68 -13.37
N GLN A 243 -21.10 6.89 -13.93
CA GLN A 243 -21.88 7.20 -15.13
C GLN A 243 -21.51 6.32 -16.33
N ARG A 244 -20.23 5.96 -16.45
CA ARG A 244 -19.72 5.16 -17.56
C ARG A 244 -20.00 3.66 -17.40
N PHE A 245 -19.79 3.11 -16.21
CA PHE A 245 -19.79 1.65 -15.98
C PHE A 245 -21.01 1.14 -15.22
N HIS A 246 -21.73 2.01 -14.51
CA HIS A 246 -22.89 1.69 -13.69
C HIS A 246 -24.06 2.67 -13.91
N PRO A 247 -24.47 2.96 -15.16
CA PRO A 247 -25.47 4.01 -15.45
C PRO A 247 -26.86 3.72 -14.87
N THR A 248 -27.22 2.46 -14.64
CA THR A 248 -28.54 2.03 -14.16
C THR A 248 -28.52 1.47 -12.73
N THR A 249 -27.34 1.26 -12.15
CA THR A 249 -27.19 0.69 -10.81
C THR A 249 -27.49 1.74 -9.75
N ALA A 250 -28.20 1.36 -8.68
CA ALA A 250 -28.47 2.27 -7.58
C ALA A 250 -27.16 2.74 -6.91
N VAL A 251 -27.07 4.03 -6.57
CA VAL A 251 -25.87 4.62 -5.96
C VAL A 251 -26.19 5.12 -4.56
N ILE A 252 -25.38 4.73 -3.59
CA ILE A 252 -25.36 5.32 -2.24
C ILE A 252 -24.16 6.25 -2.17
N SER A 253 -24.41 7.55 -2.22
CA SER A 253 -23.39 8.60 -2.22
C SER A 253 -23.41 9.38 -0.91
N LEU A 254 -22.29 9.35 -0.19
CA LEU A 254 -22.19 10.10 1.07
C LEU A 254 -22.20 11.61 0.84
N ASP A 255 -21.70 12.07 -0.31
CA ASP A 255 -21.71 13.48 -0.66
C ASP A 255 -23.14 13.96 -0.99
N ASP A 256 -23.97 13.14 -1.62
CA ASP A 256 -25.36 13.50 -1.90
C ASP A 256 -26.19 13.53 -0.61
N ILE A 257 -25.98 12.58 0.30
CA ILE A 257 -26.59 12.61 1.63
C ILE A 257 -26.14 13.86 2.41
N ARG A 258 -24.86 14.25 2.37
CA ARG A 258 -24.40 15.51 3.00
C ARG A 258 -25.15 16.72 2.46
N ARG A 259 -25.34 16.79 1.14
CA ARG A 259 -26.02 17.91 0.47
C ARG A 259 -27.50 17.97 0.84
N GLU A 260 -28.19 16.82 0.81
CA GLU A 260 -29.61 16.72 1.16
C GLU A 260 -29.88 17.25 2.58
N TYR A 261 -29.04 16.85 3.54
CA TYR A 261 -29.17 17.28 4.94
C TYR A 261 -28.47 18.62 5.26
N LYS A 262 -27.92 19.31 4.26
CA LYS A 262 -27.17 20.58 4.41
C LYS A 262 -26.07 20.53 5.49
N ILE A 263 -25.43 19.37 5.63
CA ILE A 263 -24.36 19.15 6.62
C ILE A 263 -23.05 19.67 6.05
N LYS A 264 -22.39 20.56 6.78
CA LYS A 264 -21.08 21.07 6.36
C LYS A 264 -20.00 19.99 6.44
N PRO A 265 -19.02 19.95 5.52
CA PRO A 265 -17.97 18.93 5.52
C PRO A 265 -17.10 18.89 6.79
N ASP A 266 -17.01 20.00 7.54
CA ASP A 266 -16.25 20.16 8.78
C ASP A 266 -17.04 19.77 10.05
N ASP A 267 -18.33 19.48 9.92
CA ASP A 267 -19.18 19.04 11.03
C ASP A 267 -18.94 17.55 11.36
N LYS A 268 -18.23 17.29 12.46
CA LYS A 268 -17.90 15.92 12.89
C LYS A 268 -19.15 15.10 13.28
N THR A 269 -20.12 15.70 13.97
CA THR A 269 -21.34 14.98 14.41
C THR A 269 -22.26 14.76 13.23
N GLY A 270 -22.40 15.76 12.35
CA GLY A 270 -23.10 15.64 11.08
C GLY A 270 -22.52 14.55 10.18
N ASN A 271 -21.19 14.47 10.04
CA ASN A 271 -20.54 13.41 9.25
C ASN A 271 -20.80 12.00 9.81
N GLY A 272 -20.87 11.83 11.14
CA GLY A 272 -21.26 10.57 11.76
C GLY A 272 -22.68 10.14 11.36
N ARG A 273 -23.63 11.08 11.36
CA ARG A 273 -25.02 10.84 10.95
C ARG A 273 -25.12 10.46 9.47
N VAL A 274 -24.35 11.11 8.60
CA VAL A 274 -24.30 10.77 7.16
C VAL A 274 -23.85 9.32 6.95
N VAL A 275 -22.79 8.89 7.64
CA VAL A 275 -22.30 7.51 7.52
C VAL A 275 -23.34 6.51 8.02
N GLN A 276 -24.02 6.81 9.12
CA GLN A 276 -25.09 5.95 9.64
C GLN A 276 -26.25 5.83 8.65
N GLN A 277 -26.70 6.95 8.08
CA GLN A 277 -27.78 6.97 7.09
C GLN A 277 -27.39 6.18 5.83
N ALA A 278 -26.17 6.36 5.33
CA ALA A 278 -25.67 5.60 4.19
C ALA A 278 -25.64 4.10 4.47
N LYS A 279 -25.18 3.69 5.67
CA LYS A 279 -25.19 2.28 6.10
C LYS A 279 -26.61 1.73 6.21
N GLU A 280 -27.59 2.52 6.65
CA GLU A 280 -28.98 2.08 6.73
C GLU A 280 -29.60 1.89 5.35
N LEU A 281 -29.37 2.81 4.41
CA LEU A 281 -29.76 2.65 3.01
C LEU A 281 -29.13 1.39 2.40
N ALA A 282 -27.86 1.10 2.70
CA ALA A 282 -27.21 -0.12 2.26
C ALA A 282 -27.89 -1.36 2.85
N ARG A 283 -28.21 -1.39 4.15
CA ARG A 283 -28.94 -2.52 4.77
C ARG A 283 -30.29 -2.77 4.11
N ILE A 284 -31.04 -1.72 3.78
CA ILE A 284 -32.33 -1.86 3.09
C ILE A 284 -32.15 -2.57 1.74
N LYS A 285 -31.14 -2.17 0.96
CA LYS A 285 -30.84 -2.79 -0.34
C LYS A 285 -30.32 -4.22 -0.22
N LEU A 286 -29.41 -4.46 0.71
CA LEU A 286 -28.84 -5.78 1.00
C LEU A 286 -29.93 -6.79 1.42
N ARG A 287 -30.88 -6.38 2.27
CA ARG A 287 -32.02 -7.23 2.67
C ARG A 287 -32.92 -7.62 1.50
N LYS A 288 -33.02 -6.76 0.49
CA LYS A 288 -33.80 -7.01 -0.74
C LYS A 288 -33.01 -7.79 -1.81
N GLY A 289 -31.70 -8.00 -1.63
CA GLY A 289 -30.85 -8.56 -2.67
C GLY A 289 -30.63 -7.61 -3.86
N GLU A 290 -30.68 -6.29 -3.63
CA GLU A 290 -30.46 -5.30 -4.69
C GLU A 290 -28.98 -4.94 -4.83
N ASP A 291 -28.48 -4.94 -6.06
CA ASP A 291 -27.15 -4.44 -6.41
C ASP A 291 -27.04 -2.92 -6.20
N PHE A 292 -25.90 -2.45 -5.71
CA PHE A 292 -25.63 -1.02 -5.58
C PHE A 292 -24.14 -0.66 -5.63
N VAL A 293 -23.88 0.61 -5.94
CA VAL A 293 -22.56 1.24 -5.84
C VAL A 293 -22.48 2.06 -4.56
N TRP A 294 -21.45 1.82 -3.74
CA TRP A 294 -21.12 2.65 -2.60
C TRP A 294 -20.09 3.71 -3.01
N ASN A 295 -20.53 4.96 -3.16
CA ASN A 295 -19.70 6.08 -3.58
C ASN A 295 -19.22 6.90 -2.36
N ALA A 296 -17.98 6.64 -1.96
CA ALA A 296 -17.26 7.42 -0.95
C ALA A 296 -15.75 7.37 -1.25
N THR A 297 -14.94 8.03 -0.42
CA THR A 297 -13.50 8.08 -0.62
C THR A 297 -12.81 6.77 -0.21
N ASN A 298 -13.21 6.18 0.91
CA ASN A 298 -12.78 4.84 1.40
C ASN A 298 -11.25 4.61 1.37
N ILE A 299 -10.50 5.63 1.77
CA ILE A 299 -9.04 5.74 1.55
C ILE A 299 -8.19 4.95 2.55
N THR A 300 -8.77 4.37 3.61
CA THR A 300 -8.05 3.53 4.57
C THR A 300 -8.60 2.11 4.57
N GLY A 301 -7.74 1.12 4.85
CA GLY A 301 -8.15 -0.28 4.95
C GLY A 301 -9.20 -0.49 6.02
N GLN A 302 -9.10 0.21 7.16
CA GLN A 302 -10.10 0.13 8.23
C GLN A 302 -11.51 0.57 7.77
N MET A 303 -11.62 1.65 6.98
CA MET A 303 -12.91 2.10 6.46
C MET A 303 -13.51 1.07 5.50
N ARG A 304 -12.68 0.50 4.62
CA ARG A 304 -13.10 -0.52 3.67
C ARG A 304 -13.51 -1.81 4.38
N GLN A 305 -12.72 -2.30 5.32
CA GLN A 305 -13.01 -3.52 6.08
C GLN A 305 -14.37 -3.45 6.79
N GLN A 306 -14.71 -2.31 7.39
CA GLN A 306 -16.02 -2.14 8.03
C GLN A 306 -17.19 -2.26 7.05
N LEU A 307 -17.01 -1.79 5.81
CA LEU A 307 -18.03 -1.86 4.77
C LEU A 307 -18.09 -3.25 4.15
N VAL A 308 -16.94 -3.86 3.83
CA VAL A 308 -16.84 -5.23 3.33
C VAL A 308 -17.50 -6.19 4.31
N ASN A 309 -17.17 -6.11 5.61
CA ASN A 309 -17.79 -6.97 6.64
C ASN A 309 -19.32 -6.79 6.69
N LEU A 310 -19.81 -5.55 6.57
CA LEU A 310 -21.24 -5.28 6.52
C LEU A 310 -21.90 -5.91 5.28
N PHE A 311 -21.27 -5.85 4.11
CA PHE A 311 -21.85 -6.38 2.89
C PHE A 311 -21.83 -7.91 2.88
N VAL A 312 -20.70 -8.50 3.29
CA VAL A 312 -20.52 -9.95 3.38
C VAL A 312 -21.48 -10.58 4.39
N SER A 313 -21.79 -9.90 5.51
CA SER A 313 -22.76 -10.43 6.49
C SER A 313 -24.20 -10.55 5.95
N TYR A 314 -24.48 -9.96 4.78
CA TYR A 314 -25.75 -10.11 4.04
C TYR A 314 -25.61 -10.99 2.80
N HIS A 315 -24.52 -11.77 2.69
CA HIS A 315 -24.19 -12.60 1.52
C HIS A 315 -24.08 -11.78 0.23
N ALA A 316 -23.51 -10.57 0.29
CA ALA A 316 -23.19 -9.81 -0.90
C ALA A 316 -21.79 -10.15 -1.43
N TRP A 317 -21.67 -10.28 -2.76
CA TRP A 317 -20.39 -10.31 -3.44
C TRP A 317 -19.85 -8.89 -3.57
N VAL A 318 -18.60 -8.67 -3.14
CA VAL A 318 -18.03 -7.32 -3.00
C VAL A 318 -16.88 -7.12 -3.98
N LYS A 319 -16.98 -6.07 -4.79
CA LYS A 319 -15.91 -5.56 -5.65
C LYS A 319 -15.42 -4.21 -5.18
N ILE A 320 -14.12 -4.07 -4.93
CA ILE A 320 -13.49 -2.78 -4.67
C ILE A 320 -12.92 -2.23 -5.98
N VAL A 321 -13.22 -0.98 -6.31
CA VAL A 321 -12.63 -0.29 -7.46
C VAL A 321 -11.85 0.91 -6.97
N TYR A 322 -10.53 0.85 -7.08
CA TYR A 322 -9.66 1.99 -6.86
C TYR A 322 -9.60 2.85 -8.11
N ILE A 323 -9.74 4.17 -7.97
CA ILE A 323 -9.72 5.12 -9.09
C ILE A 323 -8.64 6.17 -8.83
N GLU A 324 -7.73 6.32 -9.79
CA GLU A 324 -6.65 7.29 -9.74
C GLU A 324 -6.45 7.98 -11.09
N VAL A 325 -6.15 9.27 -11.02
CA VAL A 325 -5.59 10.04 -12.13
C VAL A 325 -4.26 10.66 -11.68
N PRO A 326 -3.38 11.09 -12.61
CA PRO A 326 -2.07 11.62 -12.25
C PRO A 326 -2.18 12.87 -11.38
N TYR A 327 -1.22 13.09 -10.48
CA TYR A 327 -1.27 14.16 -9.48
C TYR A 327 -1.62 15.54 -10.06
N ALA A 328 -0.98 15.94 -11.15
CA ALA A 328 -1.24 17.23 -11.80
C ALA A 328 -2.69 17.34 -12.29
N ARG A 329 -3.22 16.29 -12.93
CA ARG A 329 -4.62 16.23 -13.39
C ARG A 329 -5.58 16.26 -12.20
N TRP A 330 -5.28 15.52 -11.12
CA TRP A 330 -6.10 15.51 -9.93
C TRP A 330 -6.27 16.90 -9.31
N ARG A 331 -5.18 17.68 -9.24
CA ARG A 331 -5.21 19.07 -8.75
C ARG A 331 -6.09 19.96 -9.62
N ILE A 332 -5.92 19.91 -10.94
CA ILE A 332 -6.72 20.68 -11.89
C ILE A 332 -8.21 20.27 -11.83
N GLN A 333 -8.49 18.97 -11.76
CA GLN A 333 -9.86 18.48 -11.66
C GLN A 333 -10.53 18.95 -10.37
N ASN A 334 -9.82 19.00 -9.24
CA ASN A 334 -10.42 19.46 -8.00
C ASN A 334 -10.71 20.97 -8.02
N SER A 335 -9.80 21.79 -8.57
CA SER A 335 -9.99 23.25 -8.62
C SER A 335 -11.14 23.67 -9.52
N GLY A 336 -11.44 22.89 -10.56
CA GLY A 336 -12.56 23.14 -11.48
C GLY A 336 -13.94 22.70 -11.00
N ARG A 337 -14.08 22.14 -9.78
CA ARG A 337 -15.36 21.65 -9.25
C ARG A 337 -16.18 22.76 -8.61
N GLU A 338 -17.50 22.70 -8.79
CA GLU A 338 -18.46 23.55 -8.07
C GLU A 338 -18.23 23.51 -6.54
N TYR A 339 -17.91 22.32 -6.01
CA TYR A 339 -17.55 22.11 -4.62
C TYR A 339 -16.11 21.61 -4.52
N ALA A 340 -15.15 22.49 -4.78
CA ALA A 340 -13.72 22.21 -4.64
C ALA A 340 -13.35 21.92 -3.18
N VAL A 341 -12.57 20.87 -2.96
CA VAL A 341 -12.04 20.52 -1.63
C VAL A 341 -10.77 21.34 -1.39
N PRO A 342 -10.57 21.97 -0.21
CA PRO A 342 -9.36 22.74 0.07
C PRO A 342 -8.08 21.91 -0.08
N GLU A 343 -7.02 22.50 -0.65
CA GLU A 343 -5.75 21.81 -0.92
C GLU A 343 -5.15 21.09 0.31
N LYS A 344 -5.19 21.75 1.48
CA LYS A 344 -4.73 21.15 2.74
C LYS A 344 -5.50 19.88 3.13
N VAL A 345 -6.79 19.80 2.77
CA VAL A 345 -7.61 18.60 3.03
C VAL A 345 -7.23 17.50 2.04
N LEU A 346 -6.99 17.84 0.77
CA LEU A 346 -6.52 16.87 -0.22
C LEU A 346 -5.15 16.29 0.14
N ASP A 347 -4.18 17.11 0.54
CA ASP A 347 -2.87 16.65 1.02
C ASP A 347 -3.02 15.70 2.22
N ARG A 348 -3.91 16.02 3.17
CA ARG A 348 -4.22 15.15 4.31
C ARG A 348 -4.91 13.84 3.91
N MET A 349 -5.75 13.85 2.88
CA MET A 349 -6.36 12.63 2.37
C MET A 349 -5.32 11.75 1.68
N LEU A 350 -4.47 12.35 0.84
CA LEU A 350 -3.37 11.65 0.19
C LEU A 350 -2.42 11.03 1.21
N SER A 351 -2.13 11.72 2.33
CA SER A 351 -1.22 11.19 3.35
C SER A 351 -1.76 9.98 4.13
N LYS A 352 -3.06 9.70 4.00
CA LYS A 352 -3.74 8.56 4.63
C LYS A 352 -4.14 7.48 3.62
N LEU A 353 -3.78 7.64 2.35
CA LEU A 353 -4.21 6.75 1.30
C LEU A 353 -3.48 5.40 1.41
N GLU A 354 -4.21 4.40 1.88
CA GLU A 354 -3.86 2.98 1.79
C GLU A 354 -4.60 2.40 0.58
N LEU A 355 -3.89 1.85 -0.40
CA LEU A 355 -4.55 1.20 -1.54
C LEU A 355 -5.28 -0.08 -1.12
N PRO A 356 -6.40 -0.43 -1.76
CA PRO A 356 -7.03 -1.72 -1.52
C PRO A 356 -6.12 -2.85 -1.98
N THR A 357 -5.91 -3.85 -1.13
CA THR A 357 -5.13 -5.05 -1.46
C THR A 357 -6.06 -6.17 -1.94
N GLN A 358 -5.54 -7.10 -2.76
CA GLN A 358 -6.36 -8.15 -3.40
C GLN A 358 -7.11 -9.04 -2.40
N ASP A 359 -6.60 -9.17 -1.17
CA ASP A 359 -7.19 -9.90 -0.05
C ASP A 359 -8.32 -9.18 0.69
N GLU A 360 -8.62 -7.93 0.36
CA GLU A 360 -9.68 -7.16 1.05
C GLU A 360 -11.11 -7.51 0.60
N ALA A 361 -11.30 -8.10 -0.58
CA ALA A 361 -12.62 -8.40 -1.13
C ALA A 361 -12.56 -9.51 -2.19
N HIS A 362 -13.72 -9.97 -2.66
CA HIS A 362 -13.82 -10.99 -3.71
C HIS A 362 -13.21 -10.53 -5.05
N SER A 363 -13.18 -9.22 -5.30
CA SER A 363 -12.50 -8.64 -6.47
C SER A 363 -11.99 -7.24 -6.15
N VAL A 364 -10.74 -6.96 -6.47
CA VAL A 364 -10.13 -5.63 -6.36
C VAL A 364 -9.57 -5.21 -7.71
N VAL A 365 -10.05 -4.08 -8.22
CA VAL A 365 -9.68 -3.56 -9.54
C VAL A 365 -9.08 -2.16 -9.39
N TYR A 366 -7.95 -1.93 -10.04
CA TYR A 366 -7.34 -0.61 -10.16
C TYR A 366 -7.72 0.01 -11.51
N HIS A 367 -8.44 1.12 -11.47
CA HIS A 367 -8.79 1.94 -12.62
C HIS A 367 -7.89 3.17 -12.65
N ILE A 368 -6.74 3.02 -13.30
CA ILE A 368 -5.70 4.03 -13.38
C ILE A 368 -5.79 4.72 -14.73
N GLU A 369 -6.05 6.03 -14.74
CA GLU A 369 -5.83 6.84 -15.94
C GLU A 369 -4.38 7.29 -15.95
N GLU A 370 -3.57 6.74 -16.86
CA GLU A 370 -2.19 7.22 -17.02
C GLU A 370 -2.17 8.56 -17.76
N SER A 371 -1.15 9.37 -17.48
CA SER A 371 -0.86 10.54 -18.31
C SER A 371 -0.47 10.06 -19.69
N VAL A 372 -1.17 10.51 -20.73
CA VAL A 372 -0.70 10.40 -22.11
C VAL A 372 0.54 11.29 -22.21
N THR A 373 1.73 10.69 -22.06
CA THR A 373 2.98 11.32 -22.45
C THR A 373 3.00 11.31 -23.98
N TYR A 374 2.82 12.50 -24.57
CA TYR A 374 3.12 12.73 -25.99
C TYR A 374 4.63 12.76 -26.22
#